data_AF-A0A5M3X9N8-F1
#
_entry.id   AF-A0A5M3X9N8-F1
#
_cell.length_a   1.000
_cell.length_b   1.000
_cell.length_c   1.000
_cell.angle_alpha   90.00
_cell.angle_beta   90.00
_cell.angle_gamma   90.00
#
_symmetry.space_group_name_H-M   'P 1'
#
loop_
_entity.id
_entity.type
_entity.pdbx_description
1 polymer ?
#
loop_
_entity_poly.entity_id
_entity_poly.type
_entity_poly.pdbx_seq_one_letter_code
_entity_poly.pdbx_strand_id
1 'polypeptide(L)'
;MHRMRVAVTNTTTTPVYFSELQVLSDSFETMPPKRVDMALTRTLRTDFPIPYGPARCHPTTIPAPKPAVIVARLRVGDEPLREVRYPIPATDPLLARLVKSECAQFILKQAIDVSFGSDWTREGDSLRGVLTVVRKSGEPVTIDDVGATTHFDLKPESGRRKPIAVLSGASLEIPVLVTSSRCDPHAFAEAKQAYLFPLWGTPPGIGETYTMEVVPPKAVQQRFWDYAVDLCDLPS
;
A
#
# COMPACT_ATOMS: atom_id res chain seq x y z
N MET A 1 6.11 7.01 -3.28
CA MET A 1 7.15 6.39 -4.13
C MET A 1 7.38 4.98 -3.64
N HIS A 2 7.05 3.98 -4.46
CA HIS A 2 7.22 2.58 -4.08
C HIS A 2 8.70 2.16 -4.10
N ARG A 3 9.05 1.18 -3.28
CA ARG A 3 10.42 0.67 -3.14
C ARG A 3 10.41 -0.84 -3.04
N MET A 4 11.35 -1.47 -3.73
CA MET A 4 11.70 -2.87 -3.51
C MET A 4 13.13 -2.96 -2.95
N ARG A 5 13.49 -4.11 -2.39
CA ARG A 5 14.83 -4.34 -1.84
C ARG A 5 15.56 -5.35 -2.70
N VAL A 6 16.75 -4.98 -3.16
CA VAL A 6 17.70 -5.91 -3.78
C VAL A 6 18.67 -6.36 -2.71
N ALA A 7 18.59 -7.64 -2.34
CA ALA A 7 19.53 -8.25 -1.40
C ALA A 7 20.84 -8.58 -2.13
N VAL A 8 21.96 -8.08 -1.60
CA VAL A 8 23.29 -8.28 -2.15
C VAL A 8 24.19 -8.93 -1.10
N THR A 9 24.92 -9.95 -1.52
CA THR A 9 25.94 -10.64 -0.72
C THR A 9 27.26 -10.52 -1.45
N ASN A 10 28.31 -10.06 -0.77
CA ASN A 10 29.67 -10.17 -1.26
C ASN A 10 30.36 -11.30 -0.48
N THR A 11 30.55 -12.44 -1.15
CA THR A 11 31.18 -13.62 -0.58
C THR A 11 32.71 -13.56 -0.60
N THR A 12 33.29 -12.57 -1.27
CA THR A 12 34.73 -12.42 -1.47
C THR A 12 35.31 -11.34 -0.55
N THR A 13 36.63 -11.32 -0.42
CA THR A 13 37.36 -10.25 0.28
C THR A 13 37.56 -9.01 -0.60
N THR A 14 37.39 -9.14 -1.92
CA THR A 14 37.50 -8.01 -2.86
C THR A 14 36.27 -7.12 -2.75
N PRO A 15 36.43 -5.81 -2.48
CA PRO A 15 35.30 -4.89 -2.41
C PRO A 15 34.55 -4.78 -3.74
N VAL A 16 33.23 -4.71 -3.69
CA VAL A 16 32.38 -4.41 -4.85
C VAL A 16 31.74 -3.06 -4.62
N TYR A 17 32.01 -2.10 -5.51
CA TYR A 17 31.42 -0.77 -5.45
C TYR A 17 30.21 -0.67 -6.39
N PHE A 18 29.06 -0.32 -5.84
CA PHE A 18 27.82 -0.05 -6.56
C PHE A 18 27.64 1.47 -6.70
N SER A 19 27.64 1.96 -7.93
CA SER A 19 27.33 3.37 -8.21
C SER A 19 25.83 3.58 -8.35
N GLU A 20 25.18 2.75 -9.16
CA GLU A 20 23.77 2.91 -9.52
C GLU A 20 23.06 1.56 -9.55
N LEU A 21 21.77 1.57 -9.20
CA LEU A 21 20.86 0.44 -9.33
C LEU A 21 19.56 0.88 -9.98
N GLN A 22 19.01 0.04 -10.84
CA GLN A 22 17.71 0.24 -11.50
C GLN A 22 16.98 -1.09 -11.63
N VAL A 23 15.65 -1.06 -11.57
CA VAL A 23 14.80 -2.18 -12.00
C VAL A 23 14.13 -1.81 -13.32
N LEU A 24 14.19 -2.73 -14.28
CA LEU A 24 13.51 -2.62 -15.56
C LEU A 24 12.53 -3.77 -15.70
N SER A 25 11.27 -3.48 -16.04
CA SER A 25 10.27 -4.48 -16.34
C SER A 25 9.11 -3.83 -17.08
N ASP A 26 8.56 -4.53 -18.08
CA ASP A 26 7.36 -4.07 -18.80
C ASP A 26 6.09 -4.12 -17.92
N SER A 27 6.15 -4.71 -16.73
CA SER A 27 5.07 -4.64 -15.74
C SER A 27 4.94 -3.29 -15.04
N PHE A 28 5.97 -2.44 -15.08
CA PHE A 28 6.01 -1.19 -14.33
C PHE A 28 6.42 -0.02 -15.23
N GLU A 29 6.08 1.20 -14.82
CA GLU A 29 6.66 2.39 -15.42
C GLU A 29 8.16 2.46 -15.12
N THR A 30 8.94 2.81 -16.14
CA THR A 30 10.39 2.89 -16.01
C THR A 30 10.76 4.12 -15.17
N MET A 31 11.53 3.90 -14.11
CA MET A 31 12.13 4.96 -13.31
C MET A 31 13.62 5.13 -13.63
N PRO A 32 14.20 6.33 -13.48
CA PRO A 32 15.63 6.52 -13.66
C PRO A 32 16.44 5.70 -12.66
N PRO A 33 17.71 5.36 -12.97
CA PRO A 33 18.60 4.69 -12.03
C PRO A 33 18.74 5.47 -10.72
N LYS A 34 18.77 4.75 -9.60
CA LYS A 34 19.05 5.32 -8.29
C LYS A 34 20.55 5.26 -8.03
N ARG A 35 21.15 6.41 -7.72
CA ARG A 35 22.49 6.46 -7.13
C ARG A 35 22.52 5.83 -5.74
N VAL A 36 23.53 5.01 -5.52
CA VAL A 36 23.76 4.23 -4.30
C VAL A 36 25.11 4.59 -3.69
N ASP A 37 26.13 4.73 -4.54
CA ASP A 37 27.50 5.13 -4.17
C ASP A 37 28.04 4.40 -2.93
N MET A 38 28.04 3.06 -2.98
CA MET A 38 28.36 2.23 -1.83
C MET A 38 29.34 1.10 -2.16
N ALA A 39 30.42 1.03 -1.39
CA ALA A 39 31.35 -0.09 -1.42
C ALA A 39 30.91 -1.17 -0.42
N LEU A 40 30.78 -2.40 -0.91
CA LEU A 40 30.54 -3.58 -0.11
C LEU A 40 31.82 -4.39 0.00
N THR A 41 32.41 -4.43 1.19
CA THR A 41 33.35 -5.48 1.58
C THR A 41 32.60 -6.80 1.74
N ARG A 42 33.29 -7.86 2.18
CA ARG A 42 32.63 -9.13 2.55
C ARG A 42 31.43 -8.85 3.45
N THR A 43 30.25 -9.25 3.01
CA THR A 43 28.98 -9.03 3.73
C THR A 43 28.09 -10.26 3.58
N LEU A 44 27.40 -10.61 4.66
CA LEU A 44 26.37 -11.67 4.60
C LEU A 44 25.18 -11.23 3.77
N ARG A 45 24.75 -9.98 3.96
CA ARG A 45 23.62 -9.39 3.25
C ARG A 45 23.58 -7.89 3.45
N THR A 46 23.37 -7.17 2.36
CA THR A 46 22.99 -5.76 2.37
C THR A 46 21.78 -5.56 1.47
N ASP A 47 20.73 -4.94 1.98
CA ASP A 47 19.52 -4.65 1.20
C ASP A 47 19.60 -3.22 0.63
N PHE A 48 19.61 -3.11 -0.69
CA PHE A 48 19.48 -1.80 -1.35
C PHE A 48 18.01 -1.50 -1.64
N PRO A 49 17.42 -0.45 -1.03
CA PRO A 49 16.10 0.00 -1.42
C PRO A 49 16.19 0.72 -2.76
N ILE A 50 15.57 0.17 -3.80
CA ILE A 50 15.49 0.77 -5.13
C ILE A 50 14.04 1.17 -5.45
N PRO A 51 13.84 2.34 -6.09
CA PRO A 51 12.50 2.73 -6.52
C PRO A 51 12.05 1.90 -7.71
N TYR A 52 10.74 1.73 -7.85
CA TYR A 52 10.11 1.21 -9.05
C TYR A 52 8.84 2.00 -9.34
N GLY A 53 8.47 2.12 -10.61
CA GLY A 53 7.32 2.92 -11.04
C GLY A 53 6.00 2.18 -10.83
N PRO A 54 4.86 2.89 -10.95
CA PRO A 54 3.54 2.26 -10.87
C PRO A 54 3.39 1.07 -11.83
N ALA A 55 2.61 0.07 -11.43
CA ALA A 55 2.25 -1.05 -12.29
C ALA A 55 1.44 -0.58 -13.51
N ARG A 56 1.74 -1.18 -14.68
CA ARG A 56 0.99 -0.95 -15.92
C ARG A 56 -0.25 -1.83 -15.93
N CYS A 57 -1.36 -1.27 -15.49
CA CYS A 57 -2.60 -2.02 -15.27
C CYS A 57 -3.56 -1.93 -16.46
N HIS A 58 -4.31 -3.01 -16.69
CA HIS A 58 -5.46 -2.98 -17.58
C HIS A 58 -6.71 -2.54 -16.77
N PRO A 59 -7.67 -1.78 -17.36
CA PRO A 59 -8.81 -1.23 -16.63
C PRO A 59 -9.72 -2.28 -15.96
N THR A 60 -9.78 -3.49 -16.50
CA THR A 60 -10.74 -4.52 -16.05
C THR A 60 -10.11 -5.87 -15.72
N THR A 61 -8.80 -6.03 -15.92
CA THR A 61 -8.11 -7.31 -15.70
C THR A 61 -6.74 -7.08 -15.10
N ILE A 62 -6.26 -8.02 -14.30
CA ILE A 62 -4.89 -7.99 -13.77
C ILE A 62 -3.97 -8.66 -14.81
N PRO A 63 -3.01 -7.94 -15.40
CA PRO A 63 -2.05 -8.54 -16.32
C PRO A 63 -1.14 -9.55 -15.60
N ALA A 64 -0.70 -10.59 -16.31
CA ALA A 64 0.37 -11.44 -15.81
C ALA A 64 1.67 -10.63 -15.65
N PRO A 65 2.48 -10.89 -14.59
CA PRO A 65 3.77 -10.23 -14.42
C PRO A 65 4.69 -10.53 -15.60
N LYS A 66 5.51 -9.55 -15.97
CA LYS A 66 6.57 -9.66 -16.96
C LYS A 66 7.91 -9.85 -16.25
N PRO A 67 8.91 -10.47 -16.89
CA PRO A 67 10.25 -10.55 -16.33
C PRO A 67 10.77 -9.17 -15.94
N ALA A 68 11.66 -9.13 -14.96
CA ALA A 68 12.37 -7.92 -14.59
C ALA A 68 13.88 -8.11 -14.75
N VAL A 69 14.62 -7.01 -14.79
CA VAL A 69 16.08 -7.02 -14.78
C VAL A 69 16.54 -5.98 -13.76
N ILE A 70 17.37 -6.41 -12.81
CA ILE A 70 18.14 -5.47 -12.00
C ILE A 70 19.38 -5.09 -12.79
N VAL A 71 19.49 -3.82 -13.12
CA VAL A 71 20.66 -3.25 -13.78
C VAL A 71 21.52 -2.59 -12.71
N ALA A 72 22.74 -3.09 -12.53
CA ALA A 72 23.69 -2.56 -11.57
C ALA A 72 24.90 -2.00 -12.30
N ARG A 73 25.23 -0.73 -12.02
CA ARG A 73 26.51 -0.16 -12.43
C ARG A 73 27.51 -0.33 -11.30
N LEU A 74 28.45 -1.26 -11.46
CA LEU A 74 29.36 -1.67 -10.40
C LEU A 74 30.79 -1.86 -10.89
N ARG A 75 31.75 -1.88 -9.96
CA ARG A 75 33.13 -2.33 -10.18
C ARG A 75 33.58 -3.27 -9.06
N VAL A 76 34.52 -4.16 -9.37
CA VAL A 76 35.12 -5.10 -8.43
C VAL A 76 36.58 -4.73 -8.24
N GLY A 77 36.99 -4.44 -7.00
CA GLY A 77 38.33 -3.90 -6.74
C GLY A 77 38.60 -2.63 -7.56
N ASP A 78 39.76 -2.57 -8.21
CA ASP A 78 40.19 -1.43 -9.04
C ASP A 78 39.77 -1.54 -10.52
N GLU A 79 38.89 -2.49 -10.86
CA GLU A 79 38.33 -2.59 -12.21
C GLU A 79 37.52 -1.34 -12.59
N PRO A 80 37.39 -1.01 -13.89
CA PRO A 80 36.46 0.01 -14.36
C PRO A 80 35.00 -0.30 -13.99
N LEU A 81 34.18 0.75 -13.84
CA LEU A 81 32.73 0.60 -13.72
C LEU A 81 32.16 -0.08 -14.97
N ARG A 82 31.33 -1.09 -14.75
CA ARG A 82 30.58 -1.80 -15.79
C ARG A 82 29.12 -1.97 -15.41
N GLU A 83 28.28 -2.16 -16.42
CA GLU A 83 26.90 -2.59 -16.22
C GLU A 83 26.84 -4.11 -16.07
N VAL A 84 26.09 -4.58 -15.08
CA VAL A 84 25.76 -5.99 -14.88
C VAL A 84 24.25 -6.11 -14.77
N ARG A 85 23.69 -7.13 -15.43
CA ARG A 85 22.25 -7.35 -15.54
C ARG A 85 21.88 -8.66 -14.84
N TYR A 86 20.97 -8.58 -13.88
CA TYR A 86 20.47 -9.73 -13.13
C TYR A 86 19.00 -9.97 -13.52
N PRO A 87 18.71 -10.99 -14.34
CA PRO A 87 17.34 -11.30 -14.75
C PRO A 87 16.54 -11.87 -13.57
N ILE A 88 15.29 -11.45 -13.46
CA ILE A 88 14.28 -11.96 -12.54
C ILE A 88 13.15 -12.56 -13.40
N PRO A 89 12.82 -13.85 -13.25
CA PRO A 89 11.80 -14.48 -14.06
C PRO A 89 10.42 -13.92 -13.76
N ALA A 90 9.50 -13.99 -14.73
CA ALA A 90 8.10 -13.60 -14.53
C ALA A 90 7.39 -14.41 -13.43
N THR A 91 7.90 -15.60 -13.12
CA THR A 91 7.41 -16.47 -12.05
C THR A 91 7.86 -16.05 -10.66
N ASP A 92 8.63 -14.96 -10.54
CA ASP A 92 9.05 -14.42 -9.26
C ASP A 92 7.80 -13.99 -8.43
N PRO A 93 7.67 -14.50 -7.19
CA PRO A 93 6.47 -14.28 -6.39
C PRO A 93 6.32 -12.83 -5.93
N LEU A 94 7.42 -12.06 -5.81
CA LEU A 94 7.35 -10.65 -5.48
C LEU A 94 6.78 -9.86 -6.67
N LEU A 95 7.26 -10.11 -7.89
CA LEU A 95 6.70 -9.47 -9.09
C LEU A 95 5.20 -9.76 -9.26
N ALA A 96 4.82 -11.03 -9.13
CA ALA A 96 3.41 -11.44 -9.20
C ALA A 96 2.55 -10.72 -8.14
N ARG A 97 3.05 -10.65 -6.90
CA ARG A 97 2.36 -9.95 -5.80
C ARG A 97 2.22 -8.45 -6.06
N LEU A 98 3.28 -7.78 -6.51
CA LEU A 98 3.28 -6.33 -6.74
C LEU A 98 2.30 -5.95 -7.85
N VAL A 99 2.39 -6.62 -9.01
CA VAL A 99 1.46 -6.41 -10.15
C VAL A 99 0.03 -6.69 -9.72
N LYS A 100 -0.21 -7.82 -9.04
CA LYS A 100 -1.54 -8.16 -8.53
C LYS A 100 -2.06 -7.07 -7.60
N SER A 101 -1.29 -6.64 -6.60
CA SER A 101 -1.74 -5.68 -5.60
C SER A 101 -2.02 -4.28 -6.18
N GLU A 102 -1.15 -3.76 -7.03
CA GLU A 102 -1.31 -2.41 -7.58
C GLU A 102 -2.44 -2.37 -8.62
N CYS A 103 -2.55 -3.40 -9.47
CA CYS A 103 -3.62 -3.45 -10.46
C CYS A 103 -4.98 -3.79 -9.86
N ALA A 104 -5.02 -4.62 -8.82
CA ALA A 104 -6.20 -4.81 -7.99
C ALA A 104 -6.73 -3.48 -7.43
N GLN A 105 -5.84 -2.71 -6.78
CA GLN A 105 -6.19 -1.42 -6.21
C GLN A 105 -6.65 -0.43 -7.28
N PHE A 106 -5.97 -0.43 -8.43
CA PHE A 106 -6.33 0.40 -9.58
C PHE A 106 -7.74 0.09 -10.09
N ILE A 107 -8.05 -1.18 -10.33
CA ILE A 107 -9.38 -1.63 -10.80
C ILE A 107 -10.46 -1.22 -9.79
N LEU A 108 -10.25 -1.47 -8.49
CA LEU A 108 -11.23 -1.11 -7.46
C LEU A 108 -11.47 0.41 -7.40
N LYS A 109 -10.40 1.23 -7.50
CA LYS A 109 -10.49 2.70 -7.54
C LYS A 109 -11.18 3.27 -8.79
N GLN A 110 -11.22 2.50 -9.88
CA GLN A 110 -12.01 2.84 -11.07
C GLN A 110 -13.48 2.46 -10.94
N ALA A 111 -13.79 1.43 -10.15
CA ALA A 111 -15.15 0.97 -9.95
C ALA A 111 -15.92 1.83 -8.93
N ILE A 112 -15.25 2.29 -7.87
CA ILE A 112 -15.88 3.03 -6.76
C ILE A 112 -15.07 4.25 -6.31
N ASP A 113 -15.77 5.23 -5.76
CA ASP A 113 -15.25 6.19 -4.79
C ASP A 113 -15.73 5.81 -3.39
N VAL A 114 -14.89 6.05 -2.41
CA VAL A 114 -15.22 5.89 -0.99
C VAL A 114 -14.83 7.16 -0.27
N SER A 115 -15.76 7.68 0.52
CA SER A 115 -15.57 8.89 1.31
C SER A 115 -16.08 8.69 2.73
N PHE A 116 -15.46 9.41 3.67
CA PHE A 116 -15.93 9.46 5.05
C PHE A 116 -16.98 10.57 5.15
N GLY A 117 -18.14 10.27 5.73
CA GLY A 117 -19.15 11.26 6.06
C GLY A 117 -18.57 12.34 6.99
N SER A 118 -19.15 13.53 6.94
CA SER A 118 -18.73 14.65 7.80
C SER A 118 -19.17 14.48 9.25
N ASP A 119 -20.23 13.71 9.49
CA ASP A 119 -20.89 13.62 10.80
C ASP A 119 -20.38 12.39 11.55
N TRP A 120 -19.84 12.66 12.74
CA TRP A 120 -19.26 11.67 13.62
C TRP A 120 -19.70 11.98 15.04
N THR A 121 -20.31 10.99 15.69
CA THR A 121 -20.89 11.13 17.02
C THR A 121 -20.19 10.16 17.96
N ARG A 122 -19.82 10.63 19.15
CA ARG A 122 -19.25 9.76 20.17
C ARG A 122 -20.32 8.93 20.85
N GLU A 123 -20.09 7.63 20.92
CA GLU A 123 -20.90 6.66 21.64
C GLU A 123 -19.97 5.85 22.56
N GLY A 124 -19.90 6.24 23.83
CA GLY A 124 -18.95 5.69 24.81
C GLY A 124 -17.50 5.84 24.35
N ASP A 125 -16.81 4.71 24.21
CA ASP A 125 -15.41 4.64 23.79
C ASP A 125 -15.26 4.49 22.27
N SER A 126 -16.26 4.88 21.49
CA SER A 126 -16.22 4.81 20.03
C SER A 126 -16.75 6.08 19.36
N LEU A 127 -16.30 6.34 18.13
CA LEU A 127 -16.91 7.30 17.22
C LEU A 127 -17.73 6.55 16.16
N ARG A 128 -19.01 6.87 16.08
CA ARG A 128 -19.91 6.40 15.03
C ARG A 128 -19.94 7.37 13.87
N GLY A 129 -19.88 6.83 12.66
CA GLY A 129 -20.00 7.61 11.42
C GLY A 129 -20.44 6.73 10.25
N VAL A 130 -20.26 7.26 9.04
CA VAL A 130 -20.66 6.59 7.80
C VAL A 130 -19.54 6.66 6.78
N LEU A 131 -19.32 5.56 6.05
CA LEU A 131 -18.61 5.59 4.78
C LEU A 131 -19.62 5.63 3.64
N THR A 132 -19.49 6.61 2.75
CA THR A 132 -20.29 6.69 1.53
C THR A 132 -19.48 6.07 0.40
N VAL A 133 -20.04 5.04 -0.22
CA VAL A 133 -19.47 4.37 -1.39
C VAL A 133 -20.30 4.75 -2.60
N VAL A 134 -19.67 5.31 -3.63
CA VAL A 134 -20.30 5.73 -4.88
C VAL A 134 -19.75 4.90 -6.02
N ARG A 135 -20.63 4.37 -6.87
CA ARG A 135 -20.23 3.66 -8.07
C ARG A 135 -19.79 4.67 -9.13
N LYS A 136 -18.61 4.46 -9.70
CA LYS A 136 -18.13 5.22 -10.86
C LYS A 136 -18.55 4.61 -12.18
N SER A 137 -18.44 3.29 -12.28
CA SER A 137 -18.71 2.57 -13.52
C SER A 137 -18.97 1.09 -13.27
N GLY A 138 -19.56 0.43 -14.27
CA GLY A 138 -19.65 -1.02 -14.34
C GLY A 138 -20.73 -1.66 -13.45
N GLU A 139 -20.51 -2.95 -13.24
CA GLU A 139 -21.37 -3.88 -12.51
C GLU A 139 -21.32 -3.65 -10.98
N PRO A 140 -22.23 -4.26 -10.20
CA PRO A 140 -22.23 -4.18 -8.74
C PRO A 140 -20.91 -4.64 -8.09
N VAL A 141 -20.43 -3.85 -7.13
CA VAL A 141 -19.21 -4.13 -6.35
C VAL A 141 -19.61 -4.59 -4.96
N THR A 142 -18.98 -5.65 -4.45
CA THR A 142 -19.13 -6.01 -3.02
C THR A 142 -18.07 -5.31 -2.21
N ILE A 143 -18.48 -4.76 -1.07
CA ILE A 143 -17.56 -4.27 -0.05
C ILE A 143 -17.46 -5.35 1.00
N ASP A 144 -16.29 -5.96 1.08
CA ASP A 144 -16.07 -7.18 1.82
C ASP A 144 -15.75 -6.89 3.28
N ASP A 145 -14.91 -5.89 3.54
CA ASP A 145 -14.55 -5.46 4.90
C ASP A 145 -13.92 -4.07 4.92
N VAL A 146 -13.79 -3.49 6.11
CA VAL A 146 -12.96 -2.31 6.41
C VAL A 146 -12.02 -2.67 7.56
N GLY A 147 -10.87 -2.02 7.66
CA GLY A 147 -9.86 -2.43 8.64
C GLY A 147 -9.17 -1.32 9.37
N ALA A 148 -8.36 -1.72 10.33
CA ALA A 148 -7.62 -0.86 11.22
C ALA A 148 -6.34 -0.29 10.59
N THR A 149 -5.91 0.84 11.14
CA THR A 149 -4.54 1.33 11.09
C THR A 149 -3.83 1.00 12.41
N THR A 150 -2.58 1.45 12.57
CA THR A 150 -1.87 1.30 13.85
C THR A 150 -2.55 2.07 14.99
N HIS A 151 -3.28 3.14 14.67
CA HIS A 151 -3.84 4.09 15.64
C HIS A 151 -5.33 3.91 15.84
N PHE A 152 -6.05 3.53 14.79
CA PHE A 152 -7.51 3.49 14.78
C PHE A 152 -8.01 2.16 14.24
N ASP A 153 -9.00 1.60 14.90
CA ASP A 153 -9.72 0.42 14.43
C ASP A 153 -11.05 0.87 13.81
N LEU A 154 -11.20 0.68 12.50
CA LEU A 154 -12.41 1.01 11.76
C LEU A 154 -13.16 -0.28 11.46
N LYS A 155 -14.41 -0.37 11.91
CA LYS A 155 -15.24 -1.57 11.81
C LYS A 155 -16.65 -1.23 11.31
N PRO A 156 -17.31 -2.15 10.60
CA PRO A 156 -18.73 -2.00 10.28
C PRO A 156 -19.56 -2.06 11.57
N GLU A 157 -20.52 -1.16 11.73
CA GLU A 157 -21.40 -1.15 12.91
C GLU A 157 -22.21 -2.45 13.01
N SER A 158 -22.58 -3.05 11.87
CA SER A 158 -23.33 -4.30 11.81
C SER A 158 -22.61 -5.50 12.45
N GLY A 159 -21.30 -5.40 12.73
CA GLY A 159 -20.47 -6.50 13.22
C GLY A 159 -20.22 -7.62 12.21
N ARG A 160 -20.82 -7.56 11.01
CA ARG A 160 -20.61 -8.55 9.95
C ARG A 160 -19.22 -8.41 9.34
N ARG A 161 -18.71 -9.51 8.78
CA ARG A 161 -17.54 -9.50 7.88
C ARG A 161 -17.87 -10.30 6.63
N LYS A 162 -17.52 -9.75 5.46
CA LYS A 162 -17.58 -10.41 4.14
C LYS A 162 -18.95 -10.96 3.69
N PRO A 163 -19.76 -10.20 2.93
CA PRO A 163 -19.63 -8.77 2.66
C PRO A 163 -20.25 -7.92 3.75
N ILE A 164 -19.66 -6.74 4.00
CA ILE A 164 -20.26 -5.71 4.85
C ILE A 164 -21.33 -4.91 4.10
N ALA A 165 -21.21 -4.82 2.78
CA ALA A 165 -22.21 -4.18 1.92
C ALA A 165 -22.13 -4.68 0.48
N VAL A 166 -23.23 -4.54 -0.28
CA VAL A 166 -23.27 -4.80 -1.73
C VAL A 166 -23.78 -3.55 -2.42
N LEU A 167 -22.96 -2.95 -3.28
CA LEU A 167 -23.31 -1.78 -4.05
C LEU A 167 -24.08 -2.17 -5.31
N SER A 168 -25.39 -2.33 -5.17
CA SER A 168 -26.31 -2.63 -6.27
C SER A 168 -26.80 -1.39 -7.02
N GLY A 169 -26.87 -0.23 -6.33
CA GLY A 169 -27.25 1.07 -6.91
C GLY A 169 -26.06 1.99 -7.22
N ALA A 170 -26.36 3.28 -7.40
CA ALA A 170 -25.37 4.32 -7.68
C ALA A 170 -24.52 4.69 -6.45
N SER A 171 -25.07 4.55 -5.24
CA SER A 171 -24.36 4.76 -3.98
C SER A 171 -24.94 3.90 -2.87
N LEU A 172 -24.17 3.71 -1.81
CA LEU A 172 -24.63 3.17 -0.54
C LEU A 172 -23.87 3.81 0.62
N GLU A 173 -24.46 3.74 1.80
CA GLU A 173 -23.84 4.15 3.04
C GLU A 173 -23.55 2.93 3.91
N ILE A 174 -22.34 2.87 4.47
CA ILE A 174 -21.91 1.84 5.42
C ILE A 174 -21.74 2.51 6.78
N PRO A 175 -22.63 2.26 7.74
CA PRO A 175 -22.42 2.68 9.12
C PRO A 175 -21.18 1.99 9.70
N VAL A 176 -20.31 2.78 10.31
CA VAL A 176 -19.01 2.35 10.85
C VAL A 176 -18.77 2.90 12.24
N LEU A 177 -17.94 2.17 12.99
CA LEU A 177 -17.41 2.57 14.29
C LEU A 177 -15.89 2.71 14.18
N VAL A 178 -15.35 3.74 14.81
CA VAL A 178 -13.92 3.97 14.98
C VAL A 178 -13.60 3.94 16.46
N THR A 179 -12.60 3.14 16.83
CA THR A 179 -12.02 3.16 18.18
C THR A 179 -10.53 3.41 18.14
N SER A 180 -9.96 3.96 19.21
CA SER A 180 -8.50 4.00 19.36
C SER A 180 -7.95 2.57 19.52
N SER A 181 -6.94 2.20 18.73
CA SER A 181 -6.27 0.90 18.82
C SER A 181 -5.19 0.89 19.89
N ARG A 182 -4.61 2.06 20.21
CA ARG A 182 -3.51 2.22 21.15
C ARG A 182 -3.60 3.60 21.79
N CYS A 183 -3.28 3.68 23.07
CA CYS A 183 -3.19 4.94 23.82
C CYS A 183 -1.74 5.30 24.21
N ASP A 184 -0.73 4.71 23.56
CA ASP A 184 0.65 5.07 23.87
C ASP A 184 1.08 6.36 23.14
N PRO A 185 1.61 7.38 23.86
CA PRO A 185 1.98 8.67 23.26
C PRO A 185 3.01 8.56 22.12
N HIS A 186 3.84 7.51 22.14
CA HIS A 186 4.86 7.27 21.11
C HIS A 186 4.22 6.94 19.76
N ALA A 187 3.14 6.15 19.73
CA ALA A 187 2.41 5.85 18.52
C ALA A 187 1.90 7.12 17.85
N PHE A 188 1.27 8.03 18.59
CA PHE A 188 0.68 9.25 18.05
C PHE A 188 1.72 10.29 17.57
N ALA A 189 2.91 10.33 18.17
CA ALA A 189 4.00 11.21 17.73
C ALA A 189 4.55 10.84 16.32
N GLU A 190 4.36 9.60 15.86
CA GLU A 190 4.81 9.11 14.55
C GLU A 190 3.62 8.73 13.61
N ALA A 191 2.58 9.54 13.58
CA ALA A 191 1.29 9.26 12.91
C ALA A 191 1.26 9.39 11.36
N LYS A 192 2.38 9.22 10.65
CA LYS A 192 2.46 9.45 9.18
C LYS A 192 1.47 8.61 8.34
N GLN A 193 1.00 7.48 8.87
CA GLN A 193 0.05 6.57 8.21
C GLN A 193 -1.19 6.28 9.06
N ALA A 194 -1.46 7.07 10.11
CA ALA A 194 -2.55 6.82 11.05
C ALA A 194 -3.94 6.78 10.40
N TYR A 195 -4.09 7.37 9.21
CA TYR A 195 -5.36 7.57 8.52
C TYR A 195 -5.45 6.85 7.16
N LEU A 196 -4.55 5.90 6.87
CA LEU A 196 -4.61 5.07 5.66
C LEU A 196 -5.42 3.80 5.94
N PHE A 197 -6.75 3.92 6.02
CA PHE A 197 -7.61 2.79 6.35
C PHE A 197 -7.72 1.82 5.16
N PRO A 198 -7.49 0.52 5.34
CA PRO A 198 -7.74 -0.46 4.29
C PRO A 198 -9.25 -0.70 4.14
N LEU A 199 -9.71 -0.72 2.89
CA LEU A 199 -11.01 -1.21 2.49
C LEU A 199 -10.82 -2.37 1.53
N TRP A 200 -11.57 -3.45 1.76
CA TRP A 200 -11.59 -4.61 0.90
C TRP A 200 -12.88 -4.64 0.08
N GLY A 201 -12.77 -4.90 -1.21
CA GLY A 201 -13.93 -5.11 -2.08
C GLY A 201 -13.62 -6.04 -3.23
N THR A 202 -14.63 -6.74 -3.71
CA THR A 202 -14.52 -7.63 -4.87
C THR A 202 -15.15 -6.93 -6.08
N PRO A 203 -14.35 -6.55 -7.09
CA PRO A 203 -14.89 -6.05 -8.33
C PRO A 203 -15.65 -7.14 -9.09
N PRO A 204 -16.60 -6.73 -9.95
CA PRO A 204 -17.36 -7.63 -10.77
C PRO A 204 -16.50 -8.50 -11.68
N GLY A 205 -16.87 -9.78 -11.83
CA GLY A 205 -16.28 -10.69 -12.82
C GLY A 205 -14.87 -11.21 -12.48
N ILE A 206 -14.23 -10.71 -11.42
CA ILE A 206 -12.88 -11.16 -11.04
C ILE A 206 -12.93 -12.20 -9.90
N GLY A 207 -13.98 -12.18 -9.06
CA GLY A 207 -14.19 -13.17 -8.00
C GLY A 207 -13.14 -13.15 -6.88
N GLU A 208 -12.23 -12.17 -6.91
CA GLU A 208 -11.19 -11.97 -5.90
C GLU A 208 -11.38 -10.64 -5.17
N THR A 209 -11.18 -10.66 -3.85
CA THR A 209 -11.17 -9.47 -3.01
C THR A 209 -9.88 -8.68 -3.17
N TYR A 210 -10.00 -7.37 -3.34
CA TYR A 210 -8.90 -6.42 -3.47
C TYR A 210 -8.93 -5.34 -2.40
N THR A 211 -7.77 -4.75 -2.12
CA THR A 211 -7.61 -3.72 -1.10
C THR A 211 -7.36 -2.36 -1.74
N MET A 212 -7.97 -1.32 -1.18
CA MET A 212 -7.58 0.07 -1.40
C MET A 212 -7.45 0.81 -0.07
N GLU A 213 -6.57 1.80 -0.03
CA GLU A 213 -6.50 2.75 1.07
C GLU A 213 -7.54 3.84 0.87
N VAL A 214 -8.30 4.14 1.92
CA VAL A 214 -9.25 5.26 2.00
C VAL A 214 -8.80 6.20 3.11
N VAL A 215 -8.83 7.50 2.83
CA VAL A 215 -8.29 8.53 3.72
C VAL A 215 -9.40 9.49 4.12
N PRO A 216 -9.70 9.66 5.42
CA PRO A 216 -10.66 10.64 5.86
C PRO A 216 -10.21 12.06 5.51
N PRO A 217 -11.14 12.98 5.19
CA PRO A 217 -10.83 14.40 5.04
C PRO A 217 -10.16 14.99 6.30
N LYS A 218 -9.43 16.09 6.16
CA LYS A 218 -8.69 16.70 7.29
C LYS A 218 -9.57 17.03 8.50
N ALA A 219 -10.80 17.49 8.29
CA ALA A 219 -11.74 17.74 9.37
C ALA A 219 -12.11 16.46 10.14
N VAL A 220 -12.25 15.32 9.44
CA VAL A 220 -12.52 14.02 10.07
C VAL A 220 -11.26 13.48 10.77
N GLN A 221 -10.07 13.67 10.19
CA GLN A 221 -8.79 13.35 10.86
C GLN A 221 -8.65 14.09 12.19
N GLN A 222 -9.01 15.38 12.23
CA GLN A 222 -9.01 16.18 13.45
C GLN A 222 -9.99 15.62 14.48
N ARG A 223 -11.22 15.27 14.07
CA ARG A 223 -12.18 14.65 15.00
C ARG A 223 -11.68 13.33 15.60
N PHE A 224 -11.02 12.50 14.80
CA PHE A 224 -10.43 11.25 15.29
C PHE A 224 -9.29 11.52 16.26
N TRP A 225 -8.48 12.54 15.99
CA TRP A 225 -7.43 12.99 16.89
C TRP A 225 -8.01 13.51 18.21
N ASP A 226 -8.98 14.41 18.18
CA ASP A 226 -9.60 15.00 19.37
C ASP A 226 -10.24 13.93 20.26
N TYR A 227 -10.92 12.95 19.64
CA TYR A 227 -11.44 11.78 20.33
C TYR A 227 -10.33 10.94 20.98
N ALA A 228 -9.23 10.70 20.28
CA ALA A 228 -8.11 9.93 20.82
C ALA A 228 -7.42 10.66 21.98
N VAL A 229 -7.24 11.98 21.87
CA VAL A 229 -6.67 12.81 22.93
C VAL A 229 -7.51 12.73 24.19
N ASP A 230 -8.83 12.88 24.07
CA ASP A 230 -9.73 12.80 25.21
C ASP A 230 -9.81 11.38 25.81
N LEU A 231 -9.97 10.35 24.96
CA LEU A 231 -10.09 8.97 25.43
C LEU A 231 -8.81 8.46 26.10
N CYS A 232 -7.65 8.82 25.55
CA CYS A 232 -6.35 8.33 25.99
C CYS A 232 -5.60 9.28 26.93
N ASP A 233 -6.20 10.42 27.31
CA ASP A 233 -5.59 11.47 28.13
C ASP A 233 -4.20 11.90 27.59
N LEU A 234 -4.12 12.14 26.27
CA LEU A 234 -2.87 12.53 25.61
C LEU A 234 -2.60 14.02 25.80
N PRO A 235 -1.32 14.45 25.82
CA PRO A 235 -0.99 15.87 25.84
C PRO A 235 -1.57 16.59 24.62
N SER A 236 -2.26 17.71 24.85
CA SER A 236 -2.83 18.58 23.80
C SER A 236 -1.84 19.60 23.25
#